data_AF-T1K3Q9-F1
#
_entry.id   AF-T1K3Q9-F1
#
_cell.length_a   1.000
_cell.length_b   1.000
_cell.length_c   1.000
_cell.angle_alpha   90.00
_cell.angle_beta   90.00
_cell.angle_gamma   90.00
#
_symmetry.space_group_name_H-M   'P 1'
#
loop_
_entity.id
_entity.type
_entity.pdbx_description
1 polymer ?
#
loop_
_entity_poly.entity_id
_entity_poly.type
_entity_poly.pdbx_seq_one_letter_code
_entity_poly.pdbx_strand_id
1 'polypeptide(L)'
;MTAALLLHVPEEQELCLLVRIMHQYRVRNLFRSGFEELQLQFYQLERIMKDFIPDLHQHFVASGIEAHMYASQWFITLFSAKFPLHVVFYILDLFLLQGMETIFQVAIALLLLSRKELLLLDFEGVLKHFRVHLPKRYRVEENARILLQTAVNVKIKKLTKYEKDYQATKANRVDPVERLKKENNVSKDNVDSLQKELLATKKLLVDTEEEKKRLEEEISRVKEVFRRATAKTDVDIKRDANGVQTKRTGIGTSTN
;
A
#
# COMPACT_ATOMS: atom_id res chain seq x y z
N MET A 1 -13.79 -23.84 14.77
CA MET A 1 -13.12 -24.73 13.79
C MET A 1 -12.32 -25.82 14.49
N THR A 2 -11.23 -25.53 15.22
CA THR A 2 -10.47 -26.53 16.02
C THR A 2 -11.37 -27.36 16.95
N ALA A 3 -12.15 -26.71 17.83
CA ALA A 3 -13.08 -27.42 18.71
C ALA A 3 -14.13 -28.30 17.99
N ALA A 4 -14.46 -28.02 16.72
CA ALA A 4 -15.35 -28.87 15.93
C ALA A 4 -14.60 -30.07 15.33
N LEU A 5 -13.35 -29.88 14.88
CA LEU A 5 -12.52 -30.93 14.31
C LEU A 5 -12.08 -31.96 15.36
N LEU A 6 -11.78 -31.51 16.59
CA LEU A 6 -11.37 -32.35 17.72
C LEU A 6 -12.41 -33.42 18.09
N LEU A 7 -13.70 -33.21 17.77
CA LEU A 7 -14.79 -34.13 18.16
C LEU A 7 -14.90 -35.37 17.25
N HIS A 8 -14.28 -35.38 16.07
CA HIS A 8 -14.40 -36.48 15.11
C HIS A 8 -13.06 -37.05 14.65
N VAL A 9 -11.98 -36.28 14.77
CA VAL A 9 -10.65 -36.66 14.29
C VAL A 9 -9.76 -36.89 15.51
N PRO A 10 -9.02 -38.02 15.59
CA PRO A 10 -8.02 -38.21 16.64
C PRO A 10 -7.10 -36.99 16.73
N GLU A 11 -6.69 -36.60 17.94
CA GLU A 11 -5.90 -35.39 18.20
C GLU A 11 -4.68 -35.26 17.25
N GLU A 12 -4.02 -36.38 16.96
CA GLU A 12 -2.88 -36.46 16.03
C GLU A 12 -3.21 -36.04 14.59
N GLN A 13 -4.44 -36.28 14.14
CA GLN A 13 -4.90 -35.98 12.78
C GLN A 13 -5.62 -34.63 12.68
N GLU A 14 -6.14 -34.10 13.79
CA GLU A 14 -6.84 -32.80 13.83
C GLU A 14 -5.90 -31.66 13.41
N LEU A 15 -4.69 -31.64 13.98
CA LEU A 15 -3.69 -30.64 13.63
C LEU A 15 -3.28 -30.74 12.15
N CYS A 16 -3.16 -31.96 11.62
CA CYS A 16 -2.85 -32.17 10.21
C CYS A 16 -3.96 -31.63 9.30
N LEU A 17 -5.21 -31.92 9.63
CA LEU A 17 -6.37 -31.42 8.88
C LEU A 17 -6.48 -29.89 8.96
N LEU A 18 -6.26 -29.31 10.13
CA LEU A 18 -6.22 -27.87 10.32
C LEU A 18 -5.12 -27.21 9.47
N VAL A 19 -3.91 -27.79 9.47
CA VAL A 19 -2.80 -27.32 8.64
C VAL A 19 -3.17 -27.41 7.16
N ARG A 20 -3.81 -28.51 6.71
CA ARG A 20 -4.30 -28.64 5.34
C ARG A 20 -5.33 -27.57 4.99
N ILE A 21 -6.34 -27.33 5.84
CA ILE A 21 -7.35 -26.29 5.62
C ILE A 21 -6.69 -24.90 5.51
N MET A 22 -5.75 -24.59 6.40
CA MET A 22 -5.11 -23.28 6.42
C MET A 22 -4.15 -23.07 5.24
N HIS A 23 -3.39 -24.08 4.84
CA HIS A 23 -2.34 -23.95 3.83
C HIS A 23 -2.75 -24.46 2.44
N GLN A 24 -3.36 -25.65 2.34
CA GLN A 24 -3.73 -26.25 1.06
C GLN A 24 -5.03 -25.65 0.52
N TYR A 25 -6.04 -25.46 1.38
CA TYR A 25 -7.31 -24.81 1.00
C TYR A 25 -7.25 -23.27 1.13
N ARG A 26 -6.09 -22.73 1.51
CA ARG A 26 -5.78 -21.28 1.53
C ARG A 26 -6.71 -20.44 2.39
N VAL A 27 -7.39 -21.04 3.39
CA VAL A 27 -8.25 -20.29 4.33
C VAL A 27 -7.46 -19.23 5.09
N ARG A 28 -6.15 -19.45 5.33
CA ARG A 28 -5.25 -18.44 5.91
C ARG A 28 -5.23 -17.13 5.12
N ASN A 29 -5.41 -17.17 3.80
CA ASN A 29 -5.37 -15.96 2.97
C ASN A 29 -6.52 -14.99 3.29
N LEU A 30 -7.64 -15.52 3.79
CA LEU A 30 -8.77 -14.69 4.25
C LEU A 30 -8.38 -13.75 5.41
N PHE A 31 -7.32 -14.07 6.15
CA PHE A 31 -6.83 -13.27 7.29
C PHE A 31 -5.65 -12.36 6.93
N ARG A 32 -5.21 -12.34 5.67
CA ARG A 32 -4.01 -11.61 5.24
C ARG A 32 -4.33 -10.15 4.90
N SER A 33 -3.35 -9.26 5.12
CA SER A 33 -3.27 -7.89 4.57
C SER A 33 -4.61 -7.15 4.50
N GLY A 34 -5.21 -6.83 5.66
CA GLY A 34 -6.46 -6.05 5.71
C GLY A 34 -7.71 -6.79 5.22
N PHE A 35 -7.70 -8.14 5.24
CA PHE A 35 -8.82 -8.99 4.81
C PHE A 35 -9.17 -8.86 3.32
N GLU A 36 -8.17 -8.55 2.47
CA GLU A 36 -8.39 -8.32 1.03
C GLU A 36 -9.09 -9.50 0.35
N GLU A 37 -8.63 -10.71 0.62
CA GLU A 37 -9.19 -11.93 0.01
C GLU A 37 -10.64 -12.14 0.45
N LEU A 38 -10.97 -11.77 1.68
CA LEU A 38 -12.32 -11.85 2.22
C LEU A 38 -13.24 -10.80 1.59
N GLN A 39 -12.75 -9.59 1.34
CA GLN A 39 -13.49 -8.55 0.59
C GLN A 39 -13.80 -9.02 -0.84
N LEU A 40 -12.85 -9.71 -1.49
CA LEU A 40 -13.10 -10.38 -2.76
C LEU A 40 -14.23 -11.43 -2.64
N GLN A 41 -14.22 -12.26 -1.59
CA GLN A 41 -15.29 -13.24 -1.38
C GLN A 41 -16.66 -12.56 -1.23
N PHE A 42 -16.74 -11.43 -0.52
CA PHE A 42 -18.00 -10.68 -0.38
C PHE A 42 -18.50 -10.16 -1.71
N TYR A 43 -17.62 -9.57 -2.53
CA TYR A 43 -17.97 -9.12 -3.87
C TYR A 43 -18.48 -10.28 -4.73
N GLN A 44 -17.78 -11.42 -4.70
CA GLN A 44 -18.21 -12.62 -5.43
C GLN A 44 -19.58 -13.11 -4.95
N LEU A 45 -19.82 -13.14 -3.64
CA LEU A 45 -21.11 -13.55 -3.06
C LEU A 45 -22.24 -12.62 -3.53
N GLU A 46 -22.03 -11.30 -3.53
CA GLU A 46 -23.03 -10.34 -4.01
C GLU A 46 -23.34 -10.52 -5.50
N ARG A 47 -22.32 -10.75 -6.34
CA ARG A 47 -22.52 -11.03 -7.77
C ARG A 47 -23.26 -12.34 -8.00
N ILE A 48 -22.94 -13.38 -7.24
CA ILE A 48 -23.66 -14.67 -7.33
C ILE A 48 -25.10 -14.51 -6.82
N MET A 49 -25.32 -13.76 -5.74
CA MET A 49 -26.65 -13.45 -5.23
C MET A 49 -27.47 -12.70 -6.27
N LYS A 50 -26.86 -11.75 -7.01
CA LYS A 50 -27.53 -11.05 -8.11
C LYS A 50 -27.95 -12.01 -9.24
N ASP A 51 -27.15 -13.03 -9.54
CA ASP A 51 -27.45 -14.01 -10.58
C ASP A 51 -28.56 -15.00 -10.16
N PHE A 52 -28.55 -15.46 -8.91
CA PHE A 52 -29.46 -16.51 -8.42
C PHE A 52 -30.73 -15.97 -7.74
N ILE A 53 -30.64 -14.82 -7.07
CA ILE A 53 -31.70 -14.22 -6.24
C ILE A 53 -31.75 -12.69 -6.43
N PRO A 54 -32.05 -12.21 -7.66
CA PRO A 54 -31.90 -10.80 -8.03
C PRO A 54 -32.78 -9.85 -7.19
N ASP A 55 -33.97 -10.27 -6.81
CA ASP A 55 -34.90 -9.51 -5.98
C ASP A 55 -34.38 -9.35 -4.55
N LEU A 56 -33.82 -10.40 -3.96
CA LEU A 56 -33.19 -10.32 -2.63
C LEU A 56 -31.95 -9.42 -2.66
N HIS A 57 -31.13 -9.53 -3.70
CA HIS A 57 -30.00 -8.63 -3.90
C HIS A 57 -30.46 -7.17 -3.96
N GLN A 58 -31.49 -6.87 -4.75
CA GLN A 58 -32.02 -5.50 -4.84
C GLN A 58 -32.56 -5.01 -3.49
N HIS A 59 -33.26 -5.85 -2.73
CA HIS A 59 -33.73 -5.53 -1.38
C HIS A 59 -32.58 -5.20 -0.44
N PHE A 60 -31.52 -5.99 -0.45
CA PHE A 60 -30.34 -5.77 0.40
C PHE A 60 -29.63 -4.46 0.04
N VAL A 61 -29.45 -4.19 -1.26
CA VAL A 61 -28.86 -2.92 -1.73
C VAL A 61 -29.72 -1.73 -1.30
N ALA A 62 -31.04 -1.81 -1.47
CA ALA A 62 -31.96 -0.73 -1.07
C ALA A 62 -31.98 -0.52 0.45
N SER A 63 -31.79 -1.58 1.23
CA SER A 63 -31.76 -1.55 2.69
C SER A 63 -30.37 -1.22 3.27
N GLY A 64 -29.35 -1.03 2.44
CA GLY A 64 -27.97 -0.77 2.89
C GLY A 64 -27.30 -1.98 3.56
N ILE A 65 -27.72 -3.21 3.22
CA ILE A 65 -27.19 -4.44 3.78
C ILE A 65 -26.06 -4.94 2.88
N GLU A 66 -24.85 -4.98 3.42
CA GLU A 66 -23.67 -5.47 2.72
C GLU A 66 -23.27 -6.88 3.17
N ALA A 67 -22.63 -7.65 2.28
CA ALA A 67 -22.25 -9.03 2.58
C ALA A 67 -21.33 -9.17 3.80
N HIS A 68 -20.46 -8.19 4.05
CA HIS A 68 -19.54 -8.22 5.19
C HIS A 68 -20.28 -8.25 6.55
N MET A 69 -21.49 -7.71 6.62
CA MET A 69 -22.28 -7.59 7.86
C MET A 69 -22.80 -8.94 8.36
N TYR A 70 -23.07 -9.89 7.47
CA TYR A 70 -23.66 -11.19 7.82
C TYR A 70 -22.79 -12.40 7.43
N ALA A 71 -22.00 -12.31 6.36
CA ALA A 71 -21.28 -13.45 5.80
C ALA A 71 -19.84 -13.59 6.31
N SER A 72 -19.29 -12.60 7.03
CA SER A 72 -17.90 -12.67 7.53
C SER A 72 -17.58 -13.97 8.26
N GLN A 73 -18.44 -14.38 9.20
CA GLN A 73 -18.24 -15.62 9.96
C GLN A 73 -18.41 -16.87 9.11
N TRP A 74 -19.23 -16.83 8.06
CA TRP A 74 -19.47 -17.97 7.17
C TRP A 74 -18.18 -18.38 6.45
N PHE A 75 -17.46 -17.42 5.90
CA PHE A 75 -16.18 -17.65 5.22
C PHE A 75 -15.03 -17.93 6.20
N ILE A 76 -14.89 -17.09 7.24
CA ILE A 76 -13.75 -17.17 8.18
C ILE A 76 -13.76 -18.47 8.97
N THR A 77 -14.95 -18.93 9.37
CA THR A 77 -15.09 -20.06 10.28
C THR A 77 -15.65 -21.31 9.60
N LEU A 78 -15.86 -21.26 8.28
CA LEU A 78 -16.53 -22.32 7.51
C LEU A 78 -17.85 -22.74 8.18
N PHE A 79 -18.66 -21.73 8.53
CA PHE A 79 -19.94 -21.86 9.29
C PHE A 79 -19.86 -22.41 10.73
N SER A 80 -18.67 -22.83 11.21
CA SER A 80 -18.51 -23.48 12.52
C SER A 80 -18.81 -22.60 13.74
N ALA A 81 -18.89 -21.29 13.60
CA ALA A 81 -19.11 -20.38 14.73
C ALA A 81 -20.54 -20.36 15.27
N LYS A 82 -21.55 -20.55 14.40
CA LYS A 82 -22.96 -20.33 14.75
C LYS A 82 -23.86 -21.52 14.43
N PHE A 83 -23.50 -22.33 13.44
CA PHE A 83 -24.33 -23.45 12.98
C PHE A 83 -24.13 -24.69 13.86
N PRO A 84 -25.16 -25.55 13.98
CA PRO A 84 -25.04 -26.82 14.69
C PRO A 84 -23.95 -27.72 14.10
N LEU A 85 -23.24 -28.47 14.96
CA LEU A 85 -22.06 -29.25 14.57
C LEU A 85 -22.32 -30.23 13.42
N HIS A 86 -23.45 -30.95 13.44
CA HIS A 86 -23.79 -31.90 12.37
C HIS A 86 -23.87 -31.23 10.99
N VAL A 87 -24.39 -30.00 10.90
CA VAL A 87 -24.42 -29.23 9.64
C VAL A 87 -23.01 -28.83 9.23
N VAL A 88 -22.21 -28.36 10.20
CA VAL A 88 -20.83 -27.94 9.97
C VAL A 88 -20.00 -29.11 9.41
N PHE A 89 -20.20 -30.33 9.92
CA PHE A 89 -19.48 -31.51 9.41
C PHE A 89 -19.82 -31.80 7.96
N TYR A 90 -21.09 -31.79 7.57
CA TYR A 90 -21.45 -31.96 6.16
C TYR A 90 -20.87 -30.87 5.26
N ILE A 91 -20.83 -29.62 5.73
CA ILE A 91 -20.20 -28.53 4.99
C ILE A 91 -18.70 -28.77 4.83
N LEU A 92 -18.02 -29.23 5.90
CA LEU A 92 -16.59 -29.53 5.87
C LEU A 92 -16.28 -30.70 4.95
N ASP A 93 -17.10 -31.75 4.93
CA ASP A 93 -16.91 -32.89 4.01
C ASP A 93 -16.96 -32.44 2.55
N LEU A 94 -17.97 -31.63 2.19
CA LEU A 94 -18.08 -31.05 0.85
C LEU A 94 -16.93 -30.08 0.55
N PHE A 95 -16.53 -29.28 1.53
CA PHE A 95 -15.43 -28.33 1.41
C PHE A 95 -14.09 -29.05 1.15
N LEU A 96 -13.83 -30.16 1.83
CA LEU A 96 -12.62 -30.95 1.60
C LEU A 96 -12.63 -31.58 0.21
N LEU A 97 -13.81 -31.91 -0.34
CA LEU A 97 -13.93 -32.48 -1.68
C LEU A 97 -13.82 -31.43 -2.81
N GLN A 98 -14.51 -30.29 -2.66
CA GLN A 98 -14.72 -29.31 -3.75
C GLN A 98 -14.01 -27.97 -3.51
N GLY A 99 -13.56 -27.69 -2.30
CA GLY A 99 -12.88 -26.45 -1.91
C GLY A 99 -13.82 -25.29 -1.61
N MET A 100 -13.30 -24.06 -1.77
CA MET A 100 -13.98 -22.80 -1.41
C MET A 100 -15.31 -22.58 -2.13
N GLU A 101 -15.52 -23.17 -3.31
CA GLU A 101 -16.80 -23.08 -4.02
C GLU A 101 -17.97 -23.56 -3.15
N THR A 102 -17.76 -24.58 -2.33
CA THR A 102 -18.74 -25.09 -1.36
C THR A 102 -19.28 -24.00 -0.44
N ILE A 103 -18.42 -23.08 0.00
CA ILE A 103 -18.81 -22.03 0.94
C ILE A 103 -19.78 -21.05 0.28
N PHE A 104 -19.55 -20.73 -1.01
CA PHE A 104 -20.50 -19.93 -1.79
C PHE A 104 -21.80 -20.67 -2.06
N GLN A 105 -21.73 -21.95 -2.42
CA GLN A 105 -22.92 -22.77 -2.67
C GLN A 105 -23.83 -22.83 -1.44
N VAL A 106 -23.23 -23.08 -0.27
CA VAL A 106 -23.97 -23.11 1.00
C VAL A 106 -24.51 -21.73 1.35
N ALA A 107 -23.73 -20.66 1.19
CA ALA A 107 -24.20 -19.30 1.44
C ALA A 107 -25.43 -18.94 0.58
N ILE A 108 -25.39 -19.25 -0.72
CA ILE A 108 -26.51 -19.02 -1.65
C ILE A 108 -27.71 -19.91 -1.31
N ALA A 109 -27.48 -21.17 -0.93
CA ALA A 109 -28.56 -22.06 -0.50
C ALA A 109 -29.26 -21.55 0.76
N LEU A 110 -28.52 -21.05 1.75
CA LEU A 110 -29.08 -20.41 2.95
C LEU A 110 -29.96 -19.21 2.60
N LEU A 111 -29.49 -18.36 1.67
CA LEU A 111 -30.22 -17.18 1.19
C LEU A 111 -31.47 -17.58 0.39
N LEU A 112 -31.39 -18.60 -0.47
CA LEU A 112 -32.52 -19.13 -1.25
C LEU A 112 -33.63 -19.65 -0.33
N LEU A 113 -33.26 -20.47 0.67
CA LEU A 113 -34.21 -21.07 1.60
C LEU A 113 -34.85 -20.06 2.56
N SER A 114 -34.22 -18.90 2.73
CA SER A 114 -34.70 -17.83 3.63
C SER A 114 -35.24 -16.61 2.87
N ARG A 115 -35.21 -16.63 1.53
CA ARG A 115 -35.57 -15.51 0.65
C ARG A 115 -36.91 -14.87 1.02
N LYS A 116 -37.96 -15.68 1.18
CA LYS A 116 -39.32 -15.19 1.46
C LYS A 116 -39.39 -14.42 2.79
N GLU A 117 -38.67 -14.88 3.80
CA GLU A 117 -38.63 -14.23 5.11
C GLU A 117 -37.78 -12.96 5.04
N LEU A 118 -36.62 -13.02 4.39
CA LEU A 118 -35.68 -11.89 4.28
C LEU A 118 -36.26 -10.70 3.50
N LEU A 119 -37.10 -10.94 2.49
CA LEU A 119 -37.75 -9.88 1.71
C LEU A 119 -38.78 -9.07 2.51
N LEU A 120 -39.28 -9.61 3.62
CA LEU A 120 -40.27 -8.94 4.48
C LEU A 120 -39.63 -8.16 5.62
N LEU A 121 -38.31 -8.29 5.80
CA LEU A 121 -37.58 -7.72 6.93
C LEU A 121 -36.87 -6.43 6.51
N ASP A 122 -36.77 -5.51 7.47
CA ASP A 122 -35.93 -4.31 7.38
C ASP A 122 -34.46 -4.63 7.74
N PHE A 123 -33.61 -3.59 7.75
CA PHE A 123 -32.19 -3.73 8.05
C PHE A 123 -31.91 -4.50 9.35
N GLU A 124 -32.54 -4.10 10.46
CA GLU A 124 -32.32 -4.76 11.75
C GLU A 124 -32.89 -6.18 11.76
N GLY A 125 -34.08 -6.38 11.18
CA GLY A 125 -34.74 -7.67 11.05
C GLY A 125 -33.86 -8.68 10.31
N VAL A 126 -33.25 -8.28 9.20
CA VAL A 126 -32.35 -9.15 8.42
C VAL A 126 -31.12 -9.57 9.22
N LEU A 127 -30.44 -8.62 9.87
CA LEU A 127 -29.25 -8.94 10.69
C LEU A 127 -29.61 -9.84 11.88
N LYS A 128 -30.76 -9.60 12.52
CA LYS A 128 -31.28 -10.46 13.59
C LYS A 128 -31.62 -11.86 13.07
N HIS A 129 -32.21 -11.96 11.88
CA HIS A 129 -32.51 -13.24 11.24
C HIS A 129 -31.24 -14.08 11.07
N PHE A 130 -30.19 -13.52 10.49
CA PHE A 130 -28.92 -14.22 10.30
C PHE A 130 -28.25 -14.63 11.62
N ARG A 131 -28.34 -13.80 12.65
CA ARG A 131 -27.70 -14.05 13.95
C ARG A 131 -28.41 -15.11 14.79
N VAL A 132 -29.75 -15.16 14.71
CA VAL A 132 -30.57 -15.92 15.68
C VAL A 132 -31.44 -16.98 15.02
N HIS A 133 -32.19 -16.63 13.99
CA HIS A 133 -33.21 -17.51 13.42
C HIS A 133 -32.59 -18.54 12.49
N LEU A 134 -31.68 -18.10 11.61
CA LEU A 134 -31.05 -18.95 10.62
C LEU A 134 -30.31 -20.14 11.25
N PRO A 135 -29.42 -19.98 12.25
CA PRO A 135 -28.71 -21.14 12.81
C PRO A 135 -29.61 -22.09 13.61
N LYS A 136 -30.69 -21.57 14.22
CA LYS A 136 -31.66 -22.39 14.96
C LYS A 136 -32.45 -23.33 14.03
N ARG A 137 -32.78 -22.87 12.83
CA ARG A 137 -33.53 -23.66 11.82
C ARG A 137 -32.83 -24.98 11.49
N TYR A 138 -31.50 -24.97 11.42
CA TYR A 138 -30.68 -26.13 11.06
C TYR A 138 -30.30 -27.02 12.25
N ARG A 139 -30.95 -26.86 13.41
CA ARG A 139 -30.86 -27.89 14.48
C ARG A 139 -31.63 -29.15 14.11
N VAL A 140 -32.62 -29.03 13.22
CA VAL A 140 -33.39 -30.15 12.68
C VAL A 140 -32.63 -30.75 11.51
N GLU A 141 -32.36 -32.05 11.58
CA GLU A 141 -31.52 -32.77 10.62
C GLU A 141 -32.09 -32.73 9.19
N GLU A 142 -33.41 -32.80 9.04
CA GLU A 142 -34.08 -32.71 7.74
C GLU A 142 -33.79 -31.37 7.04
N ASN A 143 -33.79 -30.26 7.79
CA ASN A 143 -33.46 -28.95 7.23
C ASN A 143 -31.99 -28.90 6.77
N ALA A 144 -31.09 -29.59 7.49
CA ALA A 144 -29.68 -29.69 7.10
C ALA A 144 -29.52 -30.47 5.78
N ARG A 145 -30.26 -31.58 5.61
CA ARG A 145 -30.27 -32.35 4.35
C ARG A 145 -30.75 -31.52 3.17
N ILE A 146 -31.87 -30.82 3.33
CA ILE A 146 -32.42 -29.93 2.31
C ILE A 146 -31.42 -28.82 1.94
N LEU A 147 -30.73 -28.23 2.94
CA LEU A 147 -29.68 -27.24 2.70
C LEU A 147 -28.56 -27.78 1.82
N LEU A 148 -28.03 -28.96 2.14
CA LEU A 148 -26.91 -29.55 1.41
C LEU A 148 -27.32 -29.95 -0.01
N GLN A 149 -28.49 -30.54 -0.18
CA GLN A 149 -29.03 -30.88 -1.49
C GLN A 149 -29.21 -29.62 -2.34
N THR A 150 -29.71 -28.54 -1.73
CA THR A 150 -29.86 -27.25 -2.41
C THR A 150 -28.48 -26.69 -2.79
N ALA A 151 -27.50 -26.73 -1.88
CA ALA A 151 -26.15 -26.22 -2.12
C ALA A 151 -25.46 -26.93 -3.29
N VAL A 152 -25.50 -28.26 -3.34
CA VAL A 152 -24.89 -29.06 -4.44
C VAL A 152 -25.51 -28.74 -5.80
N ASN A 153 -26.78 -28.32 -5.82
CA ASN A 153 -27.46 -27.91 -7.06
C ASN A 153 -27.10 -26.49 -7.54
N VAL A 154 -26.44 -25.68 -6.71
CA VAL A 154 -25.97 -24.34 -7.08
C VAL A 154 -24.71 -24.46 -7.95
N LYS A 155 -24.85 -24.25 -9.26
CA LYS A 155 -23.73 -24.33 -10.22
C LYS A 155 -23.08 -22.97 -10.44
N ILE A 156 -21.93 -22.72 -9.79
CA ILE A 156 -21.23 -21.43 -9.86
C ILE A 156 -20.25 -21.42 -11.04
N LYS A 157 -20.66 -20.85 -12.17
CA LYS A 157 -19.84 -20.86 -13.41
C LYS A 157 -18.88 -19.67 -13.58
N LYS A 158 -19.11 -18.57 -12.85
CA LYS A 158 -18.48 -17.26 -13.13
C LYS A 158 -17.54 -16.77 -12.03
N LEU A 159 -17.10 -17.64 -11.12
CA LEU A 159 -16.31 -17.23 -9.94
C LEU A 159 -15.00 -16.50 -10.33
N THR A 160 -14.27 -17.05 -11.30
CA THR A 160 -13.01 -16.45 -11.82
C THR A 160 -13.25 -15.16 -12.59
N LYS A 161 -14.41 -15.00 -13.23
CA LYS A 161 -14.79 -13.74 -13.88
C LYS A 161 -14.97 -12.65 -12.82
N TYR A 162 -15.69 -12.96 -11.74
CA TYR A 162 -15.93 -12.00 -10.65
C TYR A 162 -14.65 -11.61 -9.91
N GLU A 163 -13.68 -12.51 -9.83
CA GLU A 163 -12.34 -12.18 -9.34
C GLU A 163 -11.63 -11.15 -10.22
N LYS A 164 -11.62 -11.37 -11.55
CA LYS A 164 -11.03 -10.40 -12.49
C LYS A 164 -11.74 -9.06 -12.45
N ASP A 165 -13.07 -9.06 -12.37
CA ASP A 165 -13.88 -7.85 -12.29
C ASP A 165 -13.59 -7.07 -10.98
N TYR A 166 -13.43 -7.78 -9.86
CA TYR A 166 -13.04 -7.17 -8.58
C TYR A 166 -11.64 -6.57 -8.65
N GLN A 167 -10.66 -7.29 -9.20
CA GLN A 167 -9.29 -6.78 -9.34
C GLN A 167 -9.22 -5.58 -10.28
N ALA A 168 -9.99 -5.56 -11.37
CA ALA A 168 -10.09 -4.39 -12.25
C ALA A 168 -10.75 -3.20 -11.53
N THR A 169 -11.83 -3.44 -10.78
CA THR A 169 -12.50 -2.41 -9.98
C THR A 169 -11.58 -1.87 -8.88
N LYS A 170 -10.83 -2.76 -8.22
CA LYS A 170 -9.83 -2.40 -7.23
C LYS A 170 -8.69 -1.62 -7.87
N ALA A 171 -8.11 -2.05 -8.98
CA ALA A 171 -7.06 -1.30 -9.69
C ALA A 171 -7.51 0.12 -10.09
N ASN A 172 -8.80 0.27 -10.42
CA ASN A 172 -9.41 1.57 -10.68
C ASN A 172 -9.71 2.38 -9.40
N ARG A 173 -9.94 1.70 -8.27
CA ARG A 173 -10.13 2.28 -6.92
C ARG A 173 -8.83 2.38 -6.10
N VAL A 174 -7.69 1.84 -6.55
CA VAL A 174 -6.39 2.01 -5.89
C VAL A 174 -6.07 3.48 -6.10
N ASP A 175 -6.54 4.21 -5.10
CA ASP A 175 -6.93 5.60 -5.11
C ASP A 175 -5.68 6.51 -5.19
N PRO A 176 -5.88 7.78 -5.61
CA PRO A 176 -4.87 8.84 -5.65
C PRO A 176 -3.96 8.87 -4.42
N VAL A 177 -4.39 8.44 -3.24
CA VAL A 177 -3.60 8.47 -2.00
C VAL A 177 -2.35 7.60 -2.07
N GLU A 178 -2.38 6.40 -2.65
CA GLU A 178 -1.15 5.59 -2.78
C GLU A 178 -0.20 6.16 -3.84
N ARG A 179 -0.75 6.68 -4.95
CA ARG A 179 0.02 7.40 -5.96
C ARG A 179 0.64 8.68 -5.37
N LEU A 180 -0.14 9.46 -4.64
CA LEU A 180 0.27 10.68 -3.94
C LEU A 180 1.27 10.39 -2.81
N LYS A 181 1.15 9.25 -2.11
CA LYS A 181 2.18 8.83 -1.13
C LYS A 181 3.48 8.49 -1.82
N LYS A 182 3.42 7.79 -2.96
CA LYS A 182 4.61 7.44 -3.75
C LYS A 182 5.25 8.70 -4.36
N GLU A 183 4.44 9.60 -4.93
CA GLU A 183 4.88 10.90 -5.46
C GLU A 183 5.41 11.82 -4.37
N ASN A 184 4.82 11.84 -3.17
CA ASN A 184 5.35 12.60 -2.04
C ASN A 184 6.70 12.05 -1.57
N ASN A 185 6.87 10.72 -1.52
CA ASN A 185 8.16 10.11 -1.17
C ASN A 185 9.23 10.47 -2.20
N VAL A 186 8.92 10.35 -3.50
CA VAL A 186 9.85 10.75 -4.58
C VAL A 186 10.15 12.25 -4.54
N SER A 187 9.14 13.09 -4.30
CA SER A 187 9.33 14.54 -4.17
C SER A 187 10.20 14.89 -2.97
N LYS A 188 10.05 14.17 -1.86
CA LYS A 188 10.88 14.32 -0.67
C LYS A 188 12.32 13.93 -0.93
N ASP A 189 12.55 12.79 -1.59
CA ASP A 189 13.90 12.34 -1.97
C ASP A 189 14.58 13.35 -2.92
N ASN A 190 13.82 13.93 -3.86
CA ASN A 190 14.32 14.97 -4.77
C ASN A 190 14.69 16.26 -4.01
N VAL A 191 13.86 16.68 -3.05
CA VAL A 191 14.16 17.84 -2.20
C VAL A 191 15.44 17.60 -1.39
N ASP A 192 15.59 16.41 -0.81
CA ASP A 192 16.79 16.05 -0.05
C ASP A 192 18.05 16.02 -0.93
N SER A 193 17.94 15.55 -2.18
CA SER A 193 19.04 15.58 -3.15
C SER A 193 19.42 17.01 -3.55
N LEU A 194 18.43 17.84 -3.89
CA LEU A 194 18.64 19.25 -4.24
C LEU A 194 19.21 20.05 -3.07
N GLN A 195 18.79 19.76 -1.84
CA GLN A 195 19.38 20.38 -0.64
C GLN A 195 20.85 20.02 -0.48
N LYS A 196 21.25 18.76 -0.76
CA LYS A 196 22.66 18.35 -0.74
C LYS A 196 23.48 19.06 -1.82
N GLU A 197 22.96 19.13 -3.04
CA GLU A 197 23.62 19.86 -4.14
C GLU A 197 23.78 21.34 -3.80
N LEU A 198 22.71 21.98 -3.31
CA LEU A 198 22.74 23.38 -2.88
C LEU A 198 23.79 23.63 -1.79
N LEU A 199 23.91 22.71 -0.82
CA LEU A 199 24.91 22.81 0.24
C LEU A 199 26.34 22.69 -0.33
N ALA A 200 26.56 21.77 -1.28
CA ALA A 200 27.85 21.60 -1.94
C ALA A 200 28.23 22.83 -2.77
N THR A 201 27.30 23.39 -3.56
CA THR A 201 27.53 24.60 -4.35
C THR A 201 27.79 25.81 -3.48
N LYS A 202 27.07 25.98 -2.36
CA LYS A 202 27.33 27.05 -1.39
C LYS A 202 28.74 26.96 -0.81
N LYS A 203 29.19 25.75 -0.48
CA LYS A 203 30.55 25.55 0.05
C LYS A 203 31.61 25.91 -0.99
N LEU A 204 31.47 25.43 -2.22
CA LEU A 204 32.36 25.79 -3.32
C LEU A 204 32.40 27.31 -3.60
N LEU A 205 31.25 27.98 -3.50
CA LEU A 205 31.18 29.43 -3.67
C LEU A 205 32.01 30.16 -2.59
N VAL A 206 31.88 29.76 -1.33
CA VAL A 206 32.67 30.32 -0.22
C VAL A 206 34.16 30.09 -0.45
N ASP A 207 34.55 28.86 -0.81
CA ASP A 207 35.95 28.53 -1.08
C ASP A 207 36.50 29.39 -2.24
N THR A 208 35.69 29.62 -3.29
CA THR A 208 36.07 30.45 -4.44
C THR A 208 36.15 31.94 -4.08
N GLU A 209 35.24 32.45 -3.23
CA GLU A 209 35.28 33.83 -2.74
C GLU A 209 36.51 34.09 -1.86
N GLU A 210 36.88 33.13 -1.02
CA GLU A 210 38.11 33.19 -0.23
C GLU A 210 39.37 33.18 -1.11
N GLU A 211 39.39 32.33 -2.14
CA GLU A 211 40.50 32.27 -3.09
C GLU A 211 40.62 33.55 -3.91
N LYS A 212 39.50 34.09 -4.40
CA LYS A 212 39.45 35.39 -5.08
C LYS A 212 40.02 36.50 -4.20
N LYS A 213 39.63 36.56 -2.92
CA LYS A 213 40.14 37.57 -1.98
C LYS A 213 41.65 37.45 -1.77
N ARG A 214 42.18 36.22 -1.65
CA ARG A 214 43.64 35.98 -1.56
C ARG A 214 44.37 36.49 -2.80
N LEU A 215 43.86 36.19 -3.99
CA LEU A 215 44.44 36.65 -5.25
C LEU A 215 44.39 38.18 -5.38
N GLU A 216 43.31 38.84 -4.96
CA GLU A 216 43.20 40.31 -4.95
C GLU A 216 44.22 40.97 -4.00
N GLU A 217 44.48 40.35 -2.85
CA GLU A 217 45.53 40.79 -1.93
C GLU A 217 46.93 40.61 -2.53
N GLU A 218 47.21 39.49 -3.19
CA GLU A 218 48.49 39.27 -3.89
C GLU A 218 48.71 40.27 -5.03
N ILE A 219 47.70 40.47 -5.88
CA ILE A 219 47.76 41.47 -6.96
C ILE A 219 48.06 42.86 -6.38
N SER A 220 47.43 43.21 -5.26
CA SER A 220 47.68 44.49 -4.59
C SER A 220 49.10 44.61 -4.06
N ARG A 221 49.66 43.55 -3.46
CA ARG A 221 51.07 43.50 -3.02
C ARG A 221 52.03 43.61 -4.20
N VAL A 222 51.80 42.88 -5.29
CA VAL A 222 52.63 42.92 -6.51
C VAL A 222 52.61 44.31 -7.14
N LYS A 223 51.42 44.93 -7.27
CA LYS A 223 51.29 46.31 -7.75
C LYS A 223 52.09 47.29 -6.90
N GLU A 224 52.09 47.12 -5.58
CA GLU A 224 52.85 47.96 -4.66
C GLU A 224 54.37 47.80 -4.81
N VAL A 225 54.85 46.56 -4.96
CA VAL A 225 56.29 46.29 -5.21
C VAL A 225 56.73 46.93 -6.53
N PHE A 226 55.94 46.80 -7.60
CA PHE A 226 56.22 47.44 -8.88
C PHE A 226 56.25 48.97 -8.78
N ARG A 227 55.33 49.58 -8.02
CA ARG A 227 55.35 51.04 -7.76
C ARG A 227 56.61 51.49 -7.02
N ARG A 228 57.08 50.72 -6.03
CA ARG A 228 58.32 51.05 -5.32
C ARG A 228 59.56 50.89 -6.19
N ALA A 229 59.60 49.85 -7.02
CA ALA A 229 60.70 49.64 -7.96
C ALA A 229 60.79 50.77 -8.99
N THR A 230 59.67 51.19 -9.57
CA THR A 230 59.60 52.33 -10.52
C THR A 230 59.97 53.65 -9.86
N ALA A 231 59.47 53.92 -8.65
CA ALA A 231 59.86 55.11 -7.88
C ALA A 231 61.37 55.13 -7.54
N LYS A 232 61.96 53.96 -7.24
CA LYS A 232 63.39 53.85 -6.96
C LYS A 232 64.23 54.08 -8.21
N THR A 233 63.86 53.50 -9.35
CA THR A 233 64.52 53.77 -10.63
C THR A 233 64.39 55.23 -11.06
N ASP A 234 63.25 55.89 -10.82
CA ASP A 234 63.10 57.32 -11.12
C ASP A 234 63.98 58.21 -10.22
N VAL A 235 64.17 57.82 -8.97
CA VAL A 235 65.09 58.50 -8.04
C VAL A 235 66.54 58.29 -8.46
N ASP A 236 66.90 57.08 -8.88
CA ASP A 236 68.24 56.75 -9.37
C ASP A 236 68.55 57.48 -10.69
N ILE A 237 67.59 57.55 -11.63
CA ILE A 237 67.70 58.34 -12.87
C ILE A 237 67.84 59.85 -12.57
N LYS A 238 67.09 60.39 -11.61
CA LYS A 238 67.23 61.80 -11.18
C LYS A 238 68.57 62.07 -10.49
N ARG A 239 69.11 61.11 -9.75
CA ARG A 239 70.44 61.18 -9.13
C ARG A 239 71.55 61.18 -10.18
N ASP A 240 71.47 60.29 -11.17
CA ASP A 240 72.43 60.23 -12.27
C ASP A 240 72.35 61.49 -13.14
N ALA A 241 71.16 62.02 -13.41
CA ALA A 241 70.97 63.29 -14.11
C ALA A 241 71.57 64.50 -13.36
N ASN A 242 71.41 64.57 -12.04
CA ASN A 242 72.03 65.62 -11.21
C ASN A 242 73.55 65.46 -11.08
N GLY A 243 74.07 64.23 -11.06
CA GLY A 243 75.52 63.94 -11.11
C GLY A 243 76.16 64.34 -12.44
N VAL A 244 75.41 64.29 -13.54
CA VAL A 244 75.86 64.76 -14.86
C VAL A 244 75.83 66.30 -14.96
N GLN A 245 74.89 67.00 -14.31
CA GLN A 245 74.89 68.47 -14.26
C GLN A 245 76.06 69.02 -13.43
N THR A 246 76.45 68.38 -12.32
CA THR A 246 77.60 68.83 -11.51
C THR A 246 78.96 68.61 -12.19
N LYS A 247 79.05 67.68 -13.15
CA LYS A 247 80.25 67.53 -14.01
C LYS A 247 80.30 68.50 -15.19
N ARG A 248 79.19 69.15 -15.58
CA ARG A 248 79.15 70.11 -16.69
C ARG A 248 79.41 71.57 -16.29
N THR A 249 79.35 71.91 -14.99
CA THR A 249 79.71 73.26 -14.49
C THR A 249 81.18 73.43 -14.10
N GLY A 250 82.03 72.42 -14.33
CA GLY A 250 83.47 72.45 -13.99
C GLY A 250 84.45 72.61 -15.15
N ILE A 251 83.97 72.75 -16.40
CA ILE A 251 84.85 72.92 -17.57
C ILE A 251 84.36 74.12 -18.38
N GLY A 252 84.89 75.30 -18.05
CA GLY A 252 84.65 76.52 -18.80
C GLY A 252 85.31 77.75 -18.18
N THR A 253 86.46 78.15 -18.73
CA THR A 253 87.17 79.44 -18.59
C THR A 253 87.95 79.62 -17.26
N SER A 254 89.24 79.97 -17.23
CA SER A 254 89.99 80.88 -18.11
C SER A 254 91.49 80.58 -18.17
N THR A 255 92.05 80.63 -19.38
CA THR A 255 93.45 80.94 -19.71
C THR A 255 93.60 82.46 -19.80
N ASN A 256 94.41 83.04 -18.91
CA ASN A 256 95.45 84.06 -19.12
C ASN A 256 95.87 84.65 -17.77
#